data_AF-A0A1H9XIV6-F1
#
_entry.id   AF-A0A1H9XIV6-F1
#
_cell.length_a   1.000
_cell.length_b   1.000
_cell.length_c   1.000
_cell.angle_alpha   90.00
_cell.angle_beta   90.00
_cell.angle_gamma   90.00
#
_symmetry.space_group_name_H-M   'P 1'
#
loop_
_entity.id
_entity.type
_entity.pdbx_description
1 polymer ?
#
loop_
_entity_poly.entity_id
_entity_poly.type
_entity_poly.pdbx_seq_one_letter_code
_entity_poly.pdbx_strand_id
1 'polypeptide(L)'
;MKQIEAFVDSVYQNVGGNIKEIQELKAEMKSHLLEAVHELKIEGKSEKEATEIAIERFGGEKEMRSVVGQLFKAQKTFAKWVLYTAIAFLLISTLIFSIVMPIEKSQLDQSNQVASQILNNLGDNEVIPTLIETDIQEVVRSSGRITGISIYDHEKLFSSTNENVEPIYSFREEGLFNIWNNTGFLTYNGYGESNNTWHISIESKSYEGTAIILLLVGIVVYWTLFIIWATINAYHHRRLNIGWIIVFALLNILGYLIYKLVEKKRLSKTNS
;
A
#
# COMPACT_ATOMS: atom_id res chain seq x y z
N MET A 1 16.01 -48.54 -13.46
CA MET A 1 15.40 -47.32 -14.06
C MET A 1 13.87 -47.18 -13.86
N LYS A 2 13.02 -48.13 -14.31
CA LYS A 2 11.53 -48.01 -14.24
C LYS A 2 10.94 -47.77 -12.84
N GLN A 3 11.61 -48.26 -11.79
CA GLN A 3 11.19 -48.03 -10.39
C GLN A 3 11.28 -46.55 -9.98
N ILE A 4 12.30 -45.82 -10.47
CA ILE A 4 12.43 -44.38 -10.22
C ILE A 4 11.28 -43.61 -10.88
N GLU A 5 10.91 -43.99 -12.11
CA GLU A 5 9.77 -43.37 -12.80
C GLU A 5 8.46 -43.60 -12.05
N ALA A 6 8.21 -44.83 -11.62
CA ALA A 6 7.03 -45.17 -10.83
C ALA A 6 6.98 -44.40 -9.50
N PHE A 7 8.13 -44.28 -8.82
CA PHE A 7 8.25 -43.50 -7.58
C PHE A 7 7.98 -42.01 -7.80
N VAL A 8 8.61 -41.40 -8.81
CA VAL A 8 8.39 -39.98 -9.14
C VAL A 8 6.92 -39.75 -9.52
N ASP A 9 6.31 -40.65 -10.27
CA ASP A 9 4.89 -40.52 -10.62
C ASP A 9 3.96 -40.65 -9.41
N SER A 10 4.27 -41.54 -8.46
CA SER A 10 3.48 -41.73 -7.24
C SER A 10 3.58 -40.54 -6.27
N VAL A 11 4.77 -39.96 -6.13
CA VAL A 11 5.02 -38.75 -5.31
C VAL A 11 4.14 -37.57 -5.75
N TYR A 12 4.01 -37.36 -7.06
CA TYR A 12 3.22 -36.24 -7.61
C TYR A 12 1.77 -36.64 -7.91
N GLN A 13 1.34 -37.84 -7.52
CA GLN A 13 0.00 -38.33 -7.81
C GLN A 13 -1.06 -37.50 -7.04
N ASN A 14 -2.03 -36.97 -7.79
CA ASN A 14 -3.11 -36.10 -7.29
C ASN A 14 -2.63 -34.75 -6.73
N VAL A 15 -1.40 -34.33 -7.02
CA VAL A 15 -0.93 -32.99 -6.69
C VAL A 15 -1.67 -31.97 -7.57
N GLY A 16 -2.39 -31.05 -6.93
CA GLY A 16 -3.03 -29.94 -7.62
C GLY A 16 -2.00 -28.85 -7.93
N GLY A 17 -1.97 -28.35 -9.16
CA GLY A 17 -1.00 -27.34 -9.58
C GLY A 17 -0.91 -27.20 -11.09
N ASN A 18 0.05 -26.41 -11.58
CA ASN A 18 0.30 -26.33 -13.01
C ASN A 18 0.95 -27.63 -13.52
N ILE A 19 0.40 -28.22 -14.58
CA ILE A 19 0.89 -29.50 -15.14
C ILE A 19 2.36 -29.40 -15.58
N LYS A 20 2.83 -28.28 -16.14
CA LYS A 20 4.23 -28.13 -16.56
C LYS A 20 5.19 -28.04 -15.40
N GLU A 21 4.86 -27.25 -14.38
CA GLU A 21 5.65 -27.12 -13.16
C GLU A 21 5.79 -28.48 -12.47
N ILE A 22 4.68 -29.23 -12.40
CA ILE A 22 4.71 -30.63 -11.94
C ILE A 22 5.68 -31.46 -12.80
N GLN A 23 5.65 -31.32 -14.13
CA GLN A 23 6.56 -32.07 -15.02
C GLN A 23 8.03 -31.64 -14.90
N GLU A 24 8.31 -30.35 -14.68
CA GLU A 24 9.66 -29.82 -14.46
C GLU A 24 10.24 -30.35 -13.15
N LEU A 25 9.48 -30.26 -12.06
CA LEU A 25 9.89 -30.81 -10.76
C LEU A 25 10.00 -32.34 -10.78
N LYS A 26 9.14 -33.04 -11.52
CA LYS A 26 9.29 -34.48 -11.78
C LYS A 26 10.61 -34.79 -12.49
N ALA A 27 10.96 -34.01 -13.52
CA ALA A 27 12.20 -34.21 -14.26
C ALA A 27 13.44 -33.94 -13.41
N GLU A 28 13.40 -32.89 -12.59
CA GLU A 28 14.46 -32.54 -11.63
C GLU A 28 14.65 -33.63 -10.57
N MET A 29 13.56 -34.07 -9.92
CA MET A 29 13.59 -35.15 -8.94
C MET A 29 14.12 -36.45 -9.56
N LYS A 30 13.65 -36.79 -10.78
CA LYS A 30 14.14 -37.95 -11.52
C LYS A 30 15.64 -37.85 -11.79
N SER A 31 16.13 -36.68 -12.19
CA SER A 31 17.55 -36.44 -12.45
C SER A 31 18.40 -36.71 -11.21
N HIS A 32 18.02 -36.15 -10.05
CA HIS A 32 18.75 -36.34 -8.81
C HIS A 32 18.72 -37.79 -8.30
N LEU A 33 17.57 -38.47 -8.44
CA LEU A 33 17.49 -39.90 -8.10
C LEU A 33 18.39 -40.75 -9.02
N LEU A 34 18.46 -40.42 -10.31
CA LEU A 34 19.34 -41.12 -11.25
C LEU A 34 20.82 -40.90 -10.94
N GLU A 35 21.19 -39.68 -10.57
CA GLU A 35 22.54 -39.33 -10.13
C GLU A 35 22.93 -40.11 -8.86
N ALA A 36 22.08 -40.10 -7.84
CA ALA A 36 22.30 -40.87 -6.60
C ALA A 36 22.42 -42.38 -6.86
N VAL A 37 21.61 -42.94 -7.77
CA VAL A 37 21.73 -44.34 -8.17
C VAL A 37 23.06 -44.62 -8.89
N HIS A 38 23.53 -43.68 -9.71
CA HIS A 38 24.80 -43.82 -10.40
C HIS A 38 25.98 -43.86 -9.43
N GLU A 39 26.01 -42.94 -8.45
CA GLU A 39 27.02 -42.91 -7.39
C GLU A 39 27.05 -44.22 -6.59
N LEU A 40 25.89 -44.71 -6.16
CA LEU A 40 25.78 -45.98 -5.42
C LEU A 40 26.26 -47.18 -6.25
N LYS A 41 26.03 -47.17 -7.58
CA LYS A 41 26.56 -48.21 -8.46
C LYS A 41 28.09 -48.15 -8.56
N ILE A 42 28.70 -46.96 -8.52
CA ILE A 42 30.15 -46.78 -8.47
C ILE A 42 30.72 -47.32 -7.14
N GLU A 43 30.00 -47.16 -6.04
CA GLU A 43 30.33 -47.72 -4.72
C GLU A 43 30.18 -49.26 -4.64
N GLY A 44 29.83 -49.93 -5.75
CA GLY A 44 29.72 -51.38 -5.84
C GLY A 44 28.33 -51.95 -5.52
N LYS A 45 27.30 -51.10 -5.38
CA LYS A 45 25.92 -51.55 -5.18
C LYS A 45 25.30 -52.08 -6.48
N SER A 46 24.46 -53.11 -6.35
CA SER A 46 23.66 -53.58 -7.49
C SER A 46 22.61 -52.53 -7.88
N GLU A 47 22.14 -52.50 -9.14
CA GLU A 47 21.18 -51.47 -9.58
C GLU A 47 19.89 -51.46 -8.75
N LYS A 48 19.39 -52.63 -8.36
CA LYS A 48 18.18 -52.75 -7.54
C LYS A 48 18.41 -52.19 -6.14
N GLU A 49 19.51 -52.58 -5.50
CA GLU A 49 19.90 -52.09 -4.17
C GLU A 49 20.18 -50.59 -4.19
N ALA A 50 20.90 -50.09 -5.20
CA ALA A 50 21.16 -48.67 -5.40
C ALA A 50 19.85 -47.87 -5.55
N THR A 51 18.87 -48.40 -6.30
CA THR A 51 17.57 -47.74 -6.48
C THR A 51 16.77 -47.67 -5.19
N GLU A 52 16.70 -48.77 -4.43
CA GLU A 52 16.03 -48.80 -3.13
C GLU A 52 16.69 -47.84 -2.13
N ILE A 53 18.03 -47.86 -2.04
CA ILE A 53 18.79 -46.94 -1.17
C ILE A 53 18.56 -45.48 -1.60
N ALA A 54 18.59 -45.16 -2.90
CA ALA A 54 18.39 -43.80 -3.39
C ALA A 54 16.99 -43.27 -3.03
N ILE A 55 15.94 -44.07 -3.23
CA ILE A 55 14.56 -43.72 -2.87
C ILE A 55 14.42 -43.49 -1.36
N GLU A 56 14.98 -44.39 -0.55
CA GLU A 56 14.94 -44.28 0.91
C GLU A 56 15.68 -43.04 1.41
N ARG A 57 16.89 -42.76 0.87
CA ARG A 57 17.66 -41.55 1.17
C ARG A 57 16.94 -40.27 0.77
N PHE A 58 16.14 -40.32 -0.29
CA PHE A 58 15.29 -39.20 -0.72
C PHE A 58 14.09 -38.97 0.22
N GLY A 59 13.77 -39.93 1.11
CA GLY A 59 12.68 -39.85 2.08
C GLY A 59 11.53 -40.83 1.84
N GLY A 60 11.56 -41.62 0.77
CA GLY A 60 10.49 -42.58 0.46
C GLY A 60 9.16 -41.94 0.02
N GLU A 61 8.21 -42.78 -0.43
CA GLU A 61 7.05 -42.29 -1.20
C GLU A 61 6.09 -41.47 -0.34
N LYS A 62 5.80 -41.96 0.87
CA LYS A 62 4.81 -41.35 1.77
C LYS A 62 5.26 -39.97 2.24
N GLU A 63 6.51 -39.84 2.67
CA GLU A 63 7.12 -38.58 3.12
C GLU A 63 7.12 -37.59 1.96
N MET A 64 7.67 -37.99 0.81
CA MET A 64 7.87 -37.10 -0.32
C MET A 64 6.55 -36.64 -0.93
N ARG A 65 5.54 -37.53 -1.02
CA ARG A 65 4.18 -37.16 -1.43
C ARG A 65 3.56 -36.11 -0.51
N SER A 66 3.76 -36.24 0.80
CA SER A 66 3.29 -35.25 1.78
C SER A 66 3.98 -33.90 1.58
N VAL A 67 5.30 -33.88 1.46
CA VAL A 67 6.11 -32.67 1.28
C VAL A 67 5.71 -31.94 0.00
N VAL A 68 5.66 -32.65 -1.14
CA VAL A 68 5.27 -32.06 -2.43
C VAL A 68 3.83 -31.53 -2.37
N GLY A 69 2.89 -32.28 -1.80
CA GLY A 69 1.51 -31.83 -1.65
C GLY A 69 1.39 -30.55 -0.82
N GLN A 70 2.15 -30.46 0.28
CA GLN A 70 2.19 -29.28 1.13
C GLN A 70 2.80 -28.08 0.41
N LEU A 71 3.87 -28.28 -0.36
CA LEU A 71 4.55 -27.22 -1.13
C LEU A 71 3.60 -26.53 -2.12
N PHE A 72 2.91 -27.30 -2.96
CA PHE A 72 1.96 -26.74 -3.93
C PHE A 72 0.77 -26.06 -3.24
N LYS A 73 0.28 -26.62 -2.13
CA LYS A 73 -0.78 -26.00 -1.33
C LYS A 73 -0.32 -24.68 -0.73
N ALA A 74 0.90 -24.62 -0.20
CA ALA A 74 1.50 -23.44 0.38
C ALA A 74 1.68 -22.34 -0.66
N GLN A 75 2.23 -22.64 -1.85
CA GLN A 75 2.38 -21.68 -2.95
C GLN A 75 1.04 -21.04 -3.36
N LYS A 76 0.00 -21.87 -3.56
CA LYS A 76 -1.33 -21.37 -3.94
C LYS A 76 -1.95 -20.49 -2.85
N THR A 77 -1.77 -20.89 -1.60
CA THR A 77 -2.28 -20.14 -0.43
C THR A 77 -1.54 -18.82 -0.31
N PHE A 78 -0.22 -18.83 -0.45
CA PHE A 78 0.63 -17.64 -0.44
C PHE A 78 0.20 -16.63 -1.51
N ALA A 79 0.08 -17.05 -2.78
CA ALA A 79 -0.36 -16.16 -3.85
C ALA A 79 -1.72 -15.50 -3.55
N LYS A 80 -2.68 -16.27 -3.03
CA LYS A 80 -4.00 -15.76 -2.65
C LYS A 80 -3.91 -14.70 -1.55
N TRP A 81 -3.10 -14.95 -0.51
CA TRP A 81 -2.89 -13.98 0.58
C TRP A 81 -2.20 -12.71 0.09
N VAL A 82 -1.19 -12.82 -0.77
CA VAL A 82 -0.53 -11.64 -1.37
C VAL A 82 -1.54 -10.71 -2.05
N LEU A 83 -2.47 -11.27 -2.83
CA LEU A 83 -3.53 -10.48 -3.47
C LEU A 83 -4.48 -9.84 -2.46
N TYR A 84 -4.92 -10.58 -1.44
CA TYR A 84 -5.82 -10.04 -0.43
C TYR A 84 -5.19 -8.93 0.39
N THR A 85 -3.91 -9.09 0.77
CA THR A 85 -3.14 -8.05 1.44
C THR A 85 -3.01 -6.81 0.55
N ALA A 86 -2.70 -6.97 -0.74
CA ALA A 86 -2.63 -5.85 -1.68
C ALA A 86 -3.95 -5.06 -1.71
N ILE A 87 -5.07 -5.75 -1.90
CA ILE A 87 -6.40 -5.15 -1.97
C ILE A 87 -6.76 -4.46 -0.64
N ALA A 88 -6.46 -5.09 0.51
CA ALA A 88 -6.73 -4.51 1.82
C ALA A 88 -6.02 -3.16 2.02
N PHE A 89 -4.73 -3.07 1.66
CA PHE A 89 -4.00 -1.79 1.75
C PHE A 89 -4.60 -0.70 0.88
N LEU A 90 -4.98 -1.04 -0.36
CA LEU A 90 -5.63 -0.08 -1.26
C LEU A 90 -6.98 0.39 -0.70
N LEU A 91 -7.82 -0.52 -0.22
CA LEU A 91 -9.15 -0.20 0.30
C LEU A 91 -9.06 0.65 1.58
N ILE A 92 -8.20 0.27 2.53
CA ILE A 92 -8.05 1.00 3.79
C ILE A 92 -7.53 2.41 3.54
N SER A 93 -6.48 2.57 2.73
CA SER A 93 -5.90 3.87 2.42
C SER A 93 -6.88 4.78 1.67
N THR A 94 -7.61 4.23 0.70
CA THR A 94 -8.67 4.95 -0.04
C THR A 94 -9.81 5.36 0.89
N LEU A 95 -10.22 4.49 1.81
CA LEU A 95 -11.27 4.79 2.78
C LEU A 95 -10.86 5.94 3.71
N ILE A 96 -9.65 5.89 4.27
CA ILE A 96 -9.11 6.96 5.11
C ILE A 96 -9.10 8.28 4.35
N PHE A 97 -8.54 8.29 3.14
CA PHE A 97 -8.51 9.49 2.30
C PHE A 97 -9.92 10.04 2.02
N SER A 98 -10.87 9.16 1.69
CA SER A 98 -12.25 9.54 1.37
C SER A 98 -12.99 10.14 2.56
N ILE A 99 -12.62 9.77 3.80
CA ILE A 99 -13.19 10.31 5.03
C ILE A 99 -12.51 11.62 5.43
N VAL A 100 -11.18 11.70 5.32
CA VAL A 100 -10.41 12.86 5.79
C VAL A 100 -10.62 14.08 4.89
N MET A 101 -10.62 13.93 3.56
CA MET A 101 -10.70 15.08 2.65
C MET A 101 -11.98 15.94 2.82
N PRO A 102 -13.19 15.37 2.96
CA PRO A 102 -14.39 16.16 3.25
C PRO A 102 -14.33 16.85 4.62
N ILE A 103 -13.73 16.20 5.62
CA ILE A 103 -13.55 16.76 6.97
C ILE A 103 -12.58 17.94 6.94
N GLU A 104 -11.50 17.88 6.16
CA GLU A 104 -10.58 19.00 5.92
C GLU A 104 -11.28 20.17 5.22
N LYS A 105 -12.07 19.88 4.17
CA LYS A 105 -12.83 20.92 3.45
C LYS A 105 -13.86 21.60 4.37
N SER A 106 -14.62 20.82 5.12
CA SER A 106 -15.60 21.36 6.07
C SER A 106 -14.93 22.21 7.15
N GLN A 107 -13.72 21.84 7.59
CA GLN A 107 -12.96 22.64 8.54
C GLN A 107 -12.52 23.97 7.93
N LEU A 108 -12.09 23.98 6.68
CA LEU A 108 -11.76 25.21 5.96
C LEU A 108 -12.98 26.14 5.90
N ASP A 109 -14.14 25.61 5.50
CA ASP A 109 -15.38 26.39 5.44
C ASP A 109 -15.79 26.95 6.82
N GLN A 110 -15.60 26.18 7.90
CA GLN A 110 -15.82 26.64 9.27
C GLN A 110 -14.85 27.74 9.70
N SER A 111 -13.55 27.57 9.39
CA SER A 111 -12.56 28.62 9.65
C SER A 111 -12.92 29.90 8.89
N ASN A 112 -13.37 29.81 7.65
CA ASN A 112 -13.82 30.98 6.89
C ASN A 112 -14.99 31.67 7.60
N GLN A 113 -16.02 30.91 8.01
CA GLN A 113 -17.17 31.48 8.71
C GLN A 113 -16.79 32.16 10.02
N VAL A 114 -15.87 31.57 10.79
CA VAL A 114 -15.35 32.17 12.03
C VAL A 114 -14.61 33.47 11.72
N ALA A 115 -13.74 33.48 10.70
CA ALA A 115 -13.03 34.69 10.29
C ALA A 115 -14.00 35.79 9.88
N SER A 116 -14.99 35.49 9.02
CA SER A 116 -16.01 36.45 8.59
C SER A 116 -16.82 36.99 9.77
N GLN A 117 -17.19 36.14 10.74
CA GLN A 117 -17.95 36.56 11.93
C GLN A 117 -17.16 37.52 12.81
N ILE A 118 -15.89 37.21 13.08
CA ILE A 118 -15.02 38.10 13.86
C ILE A 118 -14.83 39.42 13.11
N LEU A 119 -14.63 39.38 11.79
CA LEU A 119 -14.45 40.56 10.95
C LEU A 119 -15.69 41.47 10.96
N ASN A 120 -16.88 40.88 10.86
CA ASN A 120 -18.14 41.61 10.95
C ASN A 120 -18.35 42.24 12.33
N ASN A 121 -17.95 41.56 13.40
CA ASN A 121 -18.05 42.08 14.77
C ASN A 121 -17.05 43.22 15.04
N LEU A 122 -15.86 43.16 14.43
CA LEU A 122 -14.88 44.25 14.49
C LEU A 122 -15.37 45.49 13.72
N GLY A 123 -16.03 45.29 12.58
CA GLY A 123 -16.45 46.36 11.69
C GLY A 123 -15.24 47.17 11.18
N ASP A 124 -15.45 48.47 10.95
CA ASP A 124 -14.39 49.41 10.55
C ASP A 124 -13.83 50.20 11.75
N ASN A 125 -14.11 49.77 12.98
CA ASN A 125 -13.59 50.42 14.18
C ASN A 125 -12.07 50.29 14.23
N GLU A 126 -11.34 51.31 14.68
CA GLU A 126 -9.87 51.30 14.79
C GLU A 126 -9.34 50.60 16.05
N VAL A 127 -10.23 50.17 16.97
CA VAL A 127 -9.87 49.55 18.26
C VAL A 127 -10.61 48.23 18.44
N ILE A 128 -9.89 47.20 18.89
CA ILE A 128 -10.45 45.87 19.20
C ILE A 128 -11.22 45.95 20.55
N PRO A 129 -12.53 45.68 20.59
CA PRO A 129 -13.30 45.62 21.83
C PRO A 129 -12.91 44.40 22.69
N THR A 130 -12.81 44.56 24.01
CA THR A 130 -12.47 43.49 24.97
C THR A 130 -13.41 42.27 24.92
N LEU A 131 -14.66 42.48 24.52
CA LEU A 131 -15.64 41.39 24.31
C LEU A 131 -15.15 40.41 23.22
N ILE A 132 -14.56 40.92 22.15
CA ILE A 132 -14.09 40.13 21.00
C ILE A 132 -12.88 39.25 21.40
N GLU A 133 -12.02 39.73 22.31
CA GLU A 133 -10.91 38.92 22.82
C GLU A 133 -11.39 37.68 23.57
N THR A 134 -12.48 37.81 24.34
CA THR A 134 -13.06 36.70 25.09
C THR A 134 -13.72 35.68 24.15
N ASP A 135 -14.45 36.18 23.15
CA ASP A 135 -15.08 35.35 22.11
C ASP A 135 -14.03 34.55 21.32
N ILE A 136 -12.91 35.18 20.95
CA ILE A 136 -11.80 34.51 20.25
C ILE A 136 -11.20 33.37 21.08
N GLN A 137 -10.96 33.61 22.38
CA GLN A 137 -10.44 32.56 23.26
C GLN A 137 -11.41 31.38 23.40
N GLU A 138 -12.71 31.65 23.48
CA GLU A 138 -13.74 30.61 23.57
C GLU A 138 -13.80 29.78 22.27
N VAL A 139 -13.73 30.42 21.11
CA VAL A 139 -13.71 29.73 19.81
C VAL A 139 -12.51 28.80 19.69
N VAL A 140 -11.31 29.27 20.03
CA VAL A 140 -10.10 28.43 19.98
C VAL A 140 -10.21 27.26 20.98
N ARG A 141 -10.63 27.52 22.23
CA ARG A 141 -10.77 26.47 23.26
C ARG A 141 -11.87 25.45 22.95
N SER A 142 -12.91 25.82 22.21
CA SER A 142 -14.07 24.94 21.93
C SER A 142 -13.97 24.17 20.61
N SER A 143 -13.24 24.67 19.60
CA SER A 143 -13.25 24.07 18.26
C SER A 143 -12.47 22.74 18.14
N GLY A 144 -11.55 22.44 19.07
CA GLY A 144 -10.66 21.27 19.03
C GLY A 144 -9.63 21.23 17.90
N ARG A 145 -9.88 21.95 16.79
CA ARG A 145 -9.08 21.98 15.56
C ARG A 145 -8.47 23.34 15.25
N ILE A 146 -9.15 24.45 15.55
CA ILE A 146 -8.57 25.80 15.49
C ILE A 146 -7.62 25.92 16.67
N THR A 147 -6.36 26.21 16.39
CA THR A 147 -5.29 26.32 17.39
C THR A 147 -4.86 27.74 17.65
N GLY A 148 -5.17 28.67 16.74
CA GLY A 148 -4.91 30.07 16.99
C GLY A 148 -5.65 31.01 16.05
N ILE A 149 -5.83 32.23 16.52
CA ILE A 149 -6.42 33.34 15.77
C ILE A 149 -5.53 34.56 15.97
N SER A 150 -5.20 35.25 14.89
CA SER A 150 -4.39 36.47 14.89
C SER A 150 -5.08 37.57 14.08
N ILE A 151 -5.10 38.79 14.61
CA ILE A 151 -5.68 39.98 14.00
C ILE A 151 -4.54 40.93 13.64
N TYR A 152 -4.56 41.40 12.40
CA TYR A 152 -3.59 42.33 11.83
C TYR A 152 -4.30 43.57 11.30
N ASP A 153 -3.57 44.68 11.28
CA ASP A 153 -3.92 45.87 10.51
C ASP A 153 -3.79 45.56 9.02
N HIS A 154 -4.87 45.72 8.26
CA HIS A 154 -4.92 45.38 6.83
C HIS A 154 -3.89 46.19 6.03
N GLU A 155 -3.85 47.50 6.24
CA GLU A 155 -2.95 48.38 5.49
C GLU A 155 -1.49 48.01 5.78
N LYS A 156 -1.11 47.86 7.05
CA LYS A 156 0.27 47.49 7.42
C LYS A 156 0.67 46.12 6.87
N LEU A 157 -0.22 45.13 6.92
CA LEU A 157 0.06 43.78 6.46
C LEU A 157 0.34 43.73 4.95
N PHE A 158 -0.45 44.44 4.13
CA PHE A 158 -0.36 44.38 2.67
C PHE A 158 0.52 45.49 2.05
N SER A 159 0.86 46.54 2.79
CA SER A 159 1.80 47.59 2.33
C SER A 159 3.27 47.32 2.69
N SER A 160 3.54 46.45 3.66
CA SER A 160 4.90 46.06 4.05
C SER A 160 5.55 45.20 2.97
N THR A 161 6.56 45.73 2.29
CA THR A 161 7.29 44.98 1.26
C THR A 161 8.36 44.03 1.81
N ASN A 162 8.75 44.10 3.10
CA ASN A 162 9.87 43.31 3.65
C ASN A 162 9.92 43.14 5.19
N GLU A 163 8.93 43.59 5.98
CA GLU A 163 8.94 43.42 7.45
C GLU A 163 7.89 42.41 7.92
N ASN A 164 8.27 41.57 8.89
CA ASN A 164 7.34 40.70 9.62
C ASN A 164 6.39 41.59 10.42
N VAL A 165 5.18 41.77 9.92
CA VAL A 165 4.14 42.55 10.61
C VAL A 165 3.64 41.74 11.80
N GLU A 166 3.85 42.26 13.00
CA GLU A 166 3.32 41.64 14.22
C GLU A 166 1.79 41.80 14.28
N PRO A 167 1.06 40.77 14.76
CA PRO A 167 -0.37 40.89 14.95
C PRO A 167 -0.68 41.90 16.07
N ILE A 168 -1.75 42.68 15.89
CA ILE A 168 -2.29 43.57 16.93
C ILE A 168 -2.84 42.74 18.09
N TYR A 169 -3.41 41.58 17.77
CA TYR A 169 -3.87 40.62 18.75
C TYR A 169 -3.60 39.20 18.26
N SER A 170 -3.13 38.31 19.13
CA SER A 170 -3.00 36.90 18.82
C SER A 170 -3.32 36.04 20.03
N PHE A 171 -4.15 35.01 19.82
CA PHE A 171 -4.36 33.96 20.80
C PHE A 171 -4.06 32.61 20.16
N ARG A 172 -3.28 31.78 20.85
CA ARG A 172 -2.92 30.43 20.41
C ARG A 172 -2.97 29.48 21.59
N GLU A 173 -3.59 28.33 21.41
CA GLU A 173 -3.54 27.24 22.38
C GLU A 173 -2.11 26.67 22.46
N GLU A 174 -1.64 26.37 23.67
CA GLU A 174 -0.36 25.65 23.83
C GLU A 174 -0.51 24.23 23.26
N GLY A 175 0.25 23.92 22.21
CA GLY A 175 0.19 22.61 21.56
C GLY A 175 0.63 21.48 22.51
N LEU A 176 -0.23 20.46 22.68
CA LEU A 176 0.03 19.32 23.57
C LEU A 176 1.29 18.50 23.19
N PHE A 177 1.76 18.57 21.95
CA PHE A 177 2.93 17.80 21.48
C PHE A 177 3.74 18.55 20.42
N ASN A 178 4.73 19.34 20.85
CA ASN A 178 5.66 20.05 19.95
C ASN A 178 6.49 19.13 19.04
N ILE A 179 6.57 17.83 19.33
CA ILE A 179 7.42 16.85 18.61
C ILE A 179 6.86 16.54 17.20
N TRP A 180 5.54 16.66 17.00
CA TRP A 180 4.89 16.33 15.72
C TRP A 180 4.61 17.55 14.85
N ASN A 181 4.87 18.76 15.37
CA ASN A 181 4.62 20.00 14.65
C ASN A 181 5.47 20.05 13.37
N ASN A 182 4.80 20.24 12.23
CA ASN A 182 5.42 20.43 10.93
C ASN A 182 6.26 19.25 10.40
N THR A 183 5.99 18.04 10.91
CA THR A 183 6.64 16.78 10.47
C THR A 183 6.03 16.17 9.21
N GLY A 184 5.04 16.83 8.61
CA GLY A 184 4.22 16.31 7.51
C GLY A 184 3.06 15.41 7.95
N PHE A 185 3.05 14.92 9.20
CA PHE A 185 1.95 14.12 9.79
C PHE A 185 0.85 14.97 10.45
N LEU A 186 1.22 16.17 10.89
CA LEU A 186 0.30 17.19 11.38
C LEU A 186 0.83 18.52 10.86
N THR A 187 0.06 19.14 9.97
CA THR A 187 0.34 20.49 9.48
C THR A 187 -0.64 21.47 10.09
N TYR A 188 -0.24 22.73 10.14
CA TYR A 188 -1.10 23.83 10.53
C TYR A 188 -1.40 24.62 9.28
N ASN A 189 -2.67 24.66 8.90
CA ASN A 189 -3.12 25.46 7.78
C ASN A 189 -3.53 26.82 8.32
N GLY A 190 -2.94 27.88 7.75
CA GLY A 190 -3.37 29.25 7.95
C GLY A 190 -4.42 29.60 6.90
N TYR A 191 -5.58 30.08 7.35
CA TYR A 191 -6.56 30.74 6.50
C TYR A 191 -6.65 32.21 6.90
N GLY A 192 -6.89 33.10 5.94
CA GLY A 192 -7.03 34.52 6.24
C GLY A 192 -8.20 35.18 5.51
N GLU A 193 -8.88 36.09 6.19
CA GLU A 193 -9.93 36.95 5.62
C GLU A 193 -9.67 38.42 5.96
N SER A 194 -10.09 39.34 5.09
CA SER A 194 -9.85 40.77 5.25
C SER A 194 -11.05 41.62 4.93
N ASN A 195 -11.17 42.74 5.66
CA ASN A 195 -11.91 43.92 5.22
C ASN A 195 -10.92 45.08 4.98
N ASN A 196 -11.40 46.32 4.91
CA ASN A 196 -10.56 47.49 4.64
C ASN A 196 -9.59 47.84 5.79
N THR A 197 -9.87 47.40 7.01
CA THR A 197 -9.14 47.81 8.23
C THR A 197 -8.38 46.64 8.86
N TRP A 198 -8.93 45.44 8.79
CA TRP A 198 -8.50 44.27 9.52
C TRP A 198 -8.21 43.08 8.59
N HIS A 199 -7.19 42.30 8.94
CA HIS A 199 -6.96 40.96 8.42
C HIS A 199 -6.97 39.96 9.59
N ILE A 200 -7.75 38.89 9.46
CA ILE A 200 -7.88 37.85 10.46
C ILE A 200 -7.25 36.59 9.89
N SER A 201 -6.24 36.07 10.57
CA SER A 201 -5.62 34.79 10.28
C SER A 201 -6.05 33.74 11.30
N ILE A 202 -6.52 32.59 10.83
CA ILE A 202 -6.91 31.44 11.62
C ILE A 202 -5.96 30.29 11.32
N GLU A 203 -5.35 29.76 12.37
CA GLU A 203 -4.51 28.58 12.31
C GLU A 203 -5.33 27.35 12.76
N SER A 204 -5.36 26.32 11.92
CA SER A 204 -6.08 25.07 12.20
C SER A 204 -5.22 23.83 11.94
N LYS A 205 -5.41 22.78 12.75
CA LYS A 205 -4.82 21.44 12.53
C LYS A 205 -5.34 20.83 11.23
N SER A 206 -4.42 20.40 10.37
CA SER A 206 -4.71 19.70 9.12
C SER A 206 -4.03 18.35 9.05
N TYR A 207 -4.80 17.39 8.52
CA TYR A 207 -4.39 16.01 8.26
C TYR A 207 -4.41 15.67 6.76
N GLU A 208 -4.60 16.67 5.90
CA GLU A 208 -4.65 16.49 4.45
C GLU A 208 -3.38 15.81 3.93
N GLY A 209 -2.21 16.34 4.30
CA GLY A 209 -0.91 15.77 3.90
C GLY A 209 -0.77 14.30 4.32
N THR A 210 -1.17 13.97 5.55
CA THR A 210 -1.14 12.61 6.08
C THR A 210 -2.05 11.67 5.30
N ALA A 211 -3.28 12.10 4.99
CA ALA A 211 -4.21 11.32 4.20
C ALA A 211 -3.68 11.05 2.78
N ILE A 212 -3.08 12.06 2.14
CA ILE A 212 -2.44 11.92 0.82
C ILE A 212 -1.26 10.93 0.89
N ILE A 213 -0.38 11.07 1.89
CA ILE A 213 0.77 10.17 2.06
C ILE A 213 0.30 8.73 2.27
N LEU A 214 -0.69 8.50 3.14
CA LEU A 214 -1.24 7.16 3.38
C LEU A 214 -1.87 6.57 2.12
N LEU A 215 -2.56 7.38 1.30
CA LEU A 215 -3.09 6.95 0.01
C LEU A 215 -1.95 6.52 -0.94
N LEU A 216 -0.92 7.35 -1.10
CA LEU A 216 0.21 7.06 -1.97
C LEU A 216 0.96 5.80 -1.53
N VAL A 217 1.21 5.64 -0.22
CA VAL A 217 1.83 4.43 0.34
C VAL A 217 0.96 3.21 0.06
N GLY A 218 -0.36 3.31 0.28
CA GLY A 218 -1.32 2.24 -0.01
C GLY A 218 -1.29 1.82 -1.49
N ILE A 219 -1.24 2.79 -2.40
CA ILE A 219 -1.11 2.55 -3.85
C ILE A 219 0.21 1.85 -4.18
N VAL A 220 1.34 2.29 -3.63
CA VAL A 220 2.66 1.68 -3.90
C VAL A 220 2.74 0.25 -3.37
N VAL A 221 2.24 0.00 -2.16
CA VAL A 221 2.18 -1.34 -1.57
C VAL A 221 1.29 -2.24 -2.40
N TYR A 222 0.09 -1.77 -2.76
CA TYR A 222 -0.81 -2.48 -3.67
C TYR A 222 -0.12 -2.81 -4.99
N TRP A 223 0.53 -1.84 -5.62
CA TRP A 223 1.16 -1.98 -6.92
C TRP A 223 2.24 -3.06 -6.89
N THR A 224 3.09 -3.02 -5.87
CA THR A 224 4.19 -3.98 -5.69
C THR A 224 3.67 -5.39 -5.44
N LEU A 225 2.74 -5.56 -4.49
CA LEU A 225 2.17 -6.87 -4.17
C LEU A 225 1.35 -7.45 -5.33
N PHE A 226 0.66 -6.59 -6.09
CA PHE A 226 -0.06 -7.02 -7.30
C PHE A 226 0.91 -7.54 -8.37
N ILE A 227 2.06 -6.88 -8.60
CA ILE A 227 3.07 -7.38 -9.53
C ILE A 227 3.57 -8.76 -9.09
N ILE A 228 3.86 -8.94 -7.80
CA ILE A 228 4.30 -10.23 -7.25
C ILE A 228 3.23 -11.30 -7.50
N TRP A 229 1.98 -11.01 -7.15
CA TRP A 229 0.86 -11.91 -7.40
C TRP A 229 0.67 -12.25 -8.88
N ALA A 230 0.68 -11.22 -9.75
CA ALA A 230 0.49 -11.38 -11.20
C ALA A 230 1.63 -12.21 -11.81
N THR A 231 2.86 -12.02 -11.33
CA THR A 231 4.04 -12.79 -11.72
C THR A 231 3.91 -14.25 -11.30
N ILE A 232 3.57 -14.53 -10.02
CA ILE A 232 3.34 -15.91 -9.54
C ILE A 232 2.24 -16.56 -10.38
N ASN A 233 1.13 -15.87 -10.59
CA ASN A 233 0.01 -16.43 -11.34
C ASN A 233 0.35 -16.64 -12.83
N ALA A 234 1.07 -15.73 -13.48
CA ALA A 234 1.50 -15.87 -14.87
C ALA A 234 2.58 -16.94 -15.05
N TYR A 235 3.48 -17.10 -14.07
CA TYR A 235 4.45 -18.21 -14.03
C TYR A 235 3.72 -19.56 -14.05
N HIS A 236 2.69 -19.71 -13.22
CA HIS A 236 1.81 -20.89 -13.24
C HIS A 236 0.96 -21.04 -14.51
N HIS A 237 1.04 -20.15 -15.52
CA HIS A 237 0.29 -20.24 -16.78
C HIS A 237 1.22 -20.30 -18.02
N ARG A 238 2.48 -20.73 -17.83
CA ARG A 238 3.46 -21.14 -18.86
C ARG A 238 4.14 -20.05 -19.72
N ARG A 239 4.06 -18.75 -19.42
CA ARG A 239 4.83 -17.75 -20.19
C ARG A 239 5.28 -16.53 -19.38
N LEU A 240 5.97 -16.72 -18.27
CA LEU A 240 6.70 -15.60 -17.68
C LEU A 240 7.96 -15.30 -18.52
N ASN A 241 7.81 -14.51 -19.57
CA ASN A 241 8.94 -13.83 -20.20
C ASN A 241 9.09 -12.46 -19.52
N ILE A 242 10.31 -11.92 -19.47
CA ILE A 242 10.58 -10.65 -18.79
C ILE A 242 9.68 -9.50 -19.28
N GLY A 243 9.23 -9.56 -20.54
CA GLY A 243 8.27 -8.62 -21.11
C GLY A 243 6.92 -8.58 -20.39
N TRP A 244 6.41 -9.73 -19.88
CA TRP A 244 5.16 -9.73 -19.10
C TRP A 244 5.34 -9.13 -17.71
N ILE A 245 6.50 -9.31 -17.09
CA ILE A 245 6.83 -8.63 -15.83
C ILE A 245 6.81 -7.12 -16.04
N ILE A 246 7.40 -6.63 -17.14
CA ILE A 246 7.37 -5.21 -17.53
C ILE A 246 5.93 -4.73 -17.78
N VAL A 247 5.12 -5.52 -18.49
CA VAL A 247 3.70 -5.19 -18.74
C VAL A 247 2.91 -5.10 -17.44
N PHE A 248 3.12 -6.01 -16.48
CA PHE A 248 2.48 -5.93 -15.16
C PHE A 248 2.99 -4.73 -14.36
N ALA A 249 4.27 -4.41 -14.45
CA ALA A 249 4.85 -3.27 -13.75
C ALA A 249 4.32 -1.92 -14.27
N LEU A 250 4.11 -1.79 -15.59
CA LEU A 250 3.65 -0.55 -16.21
C LEU A 250 2.12 -0.40 -16.22
N LEU A 251 1.39 -1.49 -16.47
CA LEU A 251 -0.05 -1.45 -16.70
C LEU A 251 -0.88 -2.12 -15.60
N ASN A 252 -0.24 -2.74 -14.60
CA ASN A 252 -0.87 -3.36 -13.43
C ASN A 252 -2.07 -4.26 -13.82
N ILE A 253 -3.27 -4.03 -13.27
CA ILE A 253 -4.51 -4.77 -13.60
C ILE A 253 -4.73 -4.86 -15.12
N LEU A 254 -4.55 -3.77 -15.87
CA LEU A 254 -4.75 -3.77 -17.32
C LEU A 254 -3.76 -4.69 -18.01
N GLY A 255 -2.50 -4.66 -17.58
CA GLY A 255 -1.46 -5.57 -18.08
C GLY A 255 -1.81 -7.04 -17.84
N TYR A 256 -2.35 -7.34 -16.66
CA TYR A 256 -2.81 -8.68 -16.31
C TYR A 256 -4.05 -9.13 -17.11
N LEU A 257 -4.99 -8.23 -17.38
CA LEU A 257 -6.15 -8.52 -18.24
C LEU A 257 -5.73 -8.82 -19.68
N ILE A 258 -4.79 -8.03 -20.22
CA ILE A 258 -4.21 -8.26 -21.56
C ILE A 258 -3.55 -9.64 -21.61
N TYR A 259 -2.75 -10.00 -20.60
CA TYR A 259 -2.13 -11.32 -20.47
C TYR A 259 -3.17 -12.44 -20.58
N LYS A 260 -4.25 -12.35 -19.79
CA LYS A 260 -5.31 -13.36 -19.75
C LYS A 260 -6.07 -13.46 -21.08
N LEU A 261 -6.29 -12.34 -21.78
CA LEU A 261 -6.95 -12.34 -23.09
C LEU A 261 -6.09 -12.98 -24.18
N VAL A 262 -4.78 -12.69 -24.18
CA VAL A 262 -3.81 -13.31 -25.10
C VAL A 262 -3.73 -14.82 -24.87
N GLU A 263 -3.72 -15.24 -23.61
CA GLU A 263 -3.73 -16.66 -23.24
C GLU A 263 -4.99 -17.36 -23.75
N LYS A 264 -6.18 -16.80 -23.48
CA LYS A 264 -7.46 -17.37 -23.89
C LYS A 264 -7.57 -17.56 -25.40
N LYS A 265 -7.17 -16.55 -26.21
CA LYS A 265 -7.19 -16.62 -27.69
C LYS A 265 -6.27 -17.69 -28.27
N ARG A 266 -5.22 -18.06 -27.54
CA ARG A 266 -4.26 -19.07 -28.01
C ARG A 266 -4.73 -20.48 -27.68
N LEU A 267 -5.30 -20.69 -26.50
CA LEU A 267 -5.90 -21.99 -26.13
C LEU A 267 -7.03 -22.37 -27.10
N SER A 268 -7.83 -21.40 -27.54
CA SER A 268 -8.87 -21.65 -28.55
C SER A 268 -8.33 -22.04 -29.93
N LYS A 269 -7.13 -21.58 -30.30
CA LYS A 269 -6.46 -21.94 -31.58
C LYS A 269 -5.73 -23.29 -31.53
N THR A 270 -5.43 -23.81 -30.34
CA THR A 270 -4.69 -25.08 -30.20
C THR A 270 -5.64 -26.28 -30.15
N ASN A 271 -6.93 -26.03 -29.92
CA ASN A 271 -7.99 -27.04 -29.84
C ASN A 271 -8.89 -27.07 -31.09
N SER A 272 -8.52 -26.36 -32.16
CA SER A 272 -9.17 -26.37 -33.48
C SER A 272 -8.22 -26.96 -34.51
#